data_AF-A0A1C5EMT1-F1
#
_entry.id   AF-A0A1C5EMT1-F1
#
_cell.length_a   1.000
_cell.length_b   1.000
_cell.length_c   1.000
_cell.angle_alpha   90.00
_cell.angle_beta   90.00
_cell.angle_gamma   90.00
#
_symmetry.space_group_name_H-M   'P 1'
#
loop_
_entity.id
_entity.type
_entity.pdbx_description
1 polymer ?
#
loop_
_entity_poly.entity_id
_entity_poly.type
_entity_poly.pdbx_seq_one_letter_code
_entity_poly.pdbx_strand_id
1 'polypeptide(L)'
;MARELTDICSRLQEADIRVRQPLGQGRLASLIHSMYDPDHPIDHIQAMTRRNAWPAELDATEPTFLQAKTRESTTRAPWCHATAWVKEWPMTPVGVNFLAPLLVHTPDVIRTVAVTMDLEPTEVAIERMLTEKTNDVAEASRAAKMNRTVDPRDIAAHNRLDQRGEDLASGAAGVNLVGYITVSARTPESLARDKRTIRASAGKSYLKLEWCDREHHRAFVNTLPFATGIRR
;
A
#
# COMPACT_ATOMS: atom_id res chain seq x y z
N MET A 1 15.11 18.59 -4.06
CA MET A 1 15.23 17.15 -3.71
C MET A 1 16.33 16.83 -2.69
N ALA A 2 17.61 17.19 -2.90
CA ALA A 2 18.69 16.80 -1.97
C ALA A 2 18.56 17.44 -0.57
N ARG A 3 18.08 18.69 -0.51
CA ARG A 3 17.85 19.41 0.76
C ARG A 3 16.72 18.78 1.56
N GLU A 4 15.64 18.40 0.90
CA GLU A 4 14.44 17.77 1.47
C GLU A 4 14.76 16.37 1.98
N LEU A 5 15.58 15.61 1.24
CA LEU A 5 16.14 14.34 1.69
C LEU A 5 17.04 14.49 2.93
N THR A 6 17.79 15.59 3.02
CA THR A 6 18.63 15.86 4.20
C THR A 6 17.76 16.23 5.41
N ASP A 7 16.75 17.09 5.21
CA ASP A 7 15.80 17.49 6.26
C ASP A 7 15.03 16.28 6.82
N ILE A 8 14.50 15.41 5.96
CA ILE A 8 13.78 14.21 6.42
C ILE A 8 14.70 13.24 7.15
N CYS A 9 15.96 13.09 6.72
CA CYS A 9 16.93 12.27 7.45
C CYS A 9 17.23 12.83 8.85
N SER A 10 17.35 14.15 8.99
CA SER A 10 17.55 14.82 10.29
C SER A 10 16.37 14.56 11.22
N ARG A 11 15.14 14.78 10.74
CA ARG A 11 13.91 14.55 11.53
C ARG A 11 13.73 13.10 11.94
N LEU A 12 14.10 12.15 11.08
CA LEU A 12 14.07 10.73 11.42
C LEU A 12 15.08 10.41 12.52
N GLN A 13 16.27 11.01 12.50
CA GLN A 13 17.27 10.84 13.56
C GLN A 13 16.81 11.45 14.88
N GLU A 14 16.17 12.63 14.86
CA GLU A 14 15.54 13.23 16.06
C GLU A 14 14.44 12.35 16.65
N ALA A 15 13.77 11.55 15.81
CA ALA A 15 12.77 10.56 16.21
C ALA A 15 13.37 9.18 16.58
N ASP A 16 14.67 9.09 16.83
CA ASP A 16 15.41 7.85 17.12
C ASP A 16 15.34 6.78 16.01
N ILE A 17 14.99 7.16 14.78
CA ILE A 17 14.98 6.28 13.61
C ILE A 17 16.34 6.36 12.92
N ARG A 18 17.12 5.26 13.01
CA ARG A 18 18.45 5.17 12.40
C ARG A 18 18.35 5.05 10.87
N VAL A 19 18.56 6.16 10.17
CA VAL A 19 18.76 6.16 8.71
C VAL A 19 20.21 5.85 8.37
N ARG A 20 20.48 4.78 7.61
CA ARG A 20 21.85 4.44 7.18
C ARG A 20 22.37 5.40 6.12
N GLN A 21 21.62 5.56 5.02
CA GLN A 21 21.92 6.47 3.92
C GLN A 21 20.73 6.48 2.95
N PRO A 22 20.49 7.58 2.22
CA PRO A 22 19.63 7.58 1.05
C PRO A 22 20.10 6.56 -0.01
N LEU A 23 19.16 5.95 -0.74
CA LEU A 23 19.51 5.02 -1.81
C LEU A 23 20.10 5.78 -3.01
N GLY A 24 21.38 5.54 -3.28
CA GLY A 24 22.01 5.96 -4.53
C GLY A 24 21.52 5.14 -5.73
N GLN A 25 21.87 5.56 -6.95
CA GLN A 25 21.39 4.96 -8.19
C GLN A 25 21.54 3.44 -8.26
N GLY A 26 22.71 2.89 -7.90
CA GLY A 26 22.95 1.44 -7.97
C GLY A 26 22.09 0.63 -7.00
N ARG A 27 21.86 1.14 -5.78
CA ARG A 27 21.00 0.49 -4.78
C ARG A 27 19.53 0.58 -5.15
N LEU A 28 19.09 1.72 -5.66
CA LEU A 28 17.73 1.87 -6.17
C LEU A 28 17.48 0.94 -7.37
N ALA A 29 18.44 0.84 -8.30
CA ALA A 29 18.37 -0.07 -9.42
C ALA A 29 18.30 -1.54 -8.98
N SER A 30 19.14 -1.95 -8.03
CA SER A 30 19.11 -3.29 -7.43
C SER A 30 17.78 -3.58 -6.74
N LEU A 31 17.24 -2.61 -5.98
CA LEU A 31 15.95 -2.74 -5.33
C LEU A 31 14.83 -2.94 -6.35
N ILE A 32 14.71 -2.07 -7.37
CA ILE A 32 13.70 -2.23 -8.42
C ILE A 32 13.86 -3.59 -9.13
N HIS A 33 15.09 -3.99 -9.46
CA HIS A 33 15.37 -5.28 -10.09
C HIS A 33 14.86 -6.45 -9.25
N SER A 34 15.19 -6.47 -7.96
CA SER A 34 14.77 -7.53 -7.01
C SER A 34 13.25 -7.63 -6.84
N MET A 35 12.50 -6.54 -7.08
CA MET A 35 11.04 -6.56 -7.02
C MET A 35 10.42 -7.31 -8.20
N TYR A 36 11.09 -7.29 -9.37
CA TYR A 36 10.72 -8.08 -10.55
C TYR A 36 11.34 -9.48 -10.55
N ASP A 37 12.56 -9.63 -10.04
CA ASP A 37 13.22 -10.94 -9.88
C ASP A 37 13.66 -11.13 -8.41
N PRO A 38 12.79 -11.73 -7.58
CA PRO A 38 13.11 -12.05 -6.19
C PRO A 38 14.33 -12.92 -5.94
N ASP A 39 14.93 -13.56 -6.95
CA ASP A 39 16.23 -14.24 -6.77
C ASP A 39 17.40 -13.26 -6.68
N HIS A 40 17.24 -12.06 -7.25
CA HIS A 40 18.29 -11.04 -7.25
C HIS A 40 18.42 -10.44 -5.85
N PRO A 41 19.56 -10.61 -5.17
CA PRO A 41 19.74 -10.07 -3.82
C PRO A 41 19.67 -8.54 -3.86
N ILE A 42 18.88 -7.95 -2.95
CA ILE A 42 18.67 -6.49 -2.87
C ILE A 42 19.98 -5.68 -2.77
N ASP A 43 21.01 -6.26 -2.16
CA ASP A 43 22.33 -5.63 -1.95
C ASP A 43 23.33 -5.87 -3.09
N HIS A 44 22.96 -6.65 -4.13
CA HIS A 44 23.79 -6.89 -5.31
C HIS A 44 23.73 -5.70 -6.26
N ILE A 45 24.64 -4.75 -6.05
CA ILE A 45 24.72 -3.48 -6.80
C ILE A 45 25.69 -3.51 -7.98
N GLN A 46 26.52 -4.54 -8.11
CA GLN A 46 27.46 -4.70 -9.21
C GLN A 46 26.69 -4.74 -10.53
N ALA A 47 27.17 -4.04 -11.55
CA ALA A 47 26.53 -3.90 -12.86
C ALA A 47 25.09 -3.30 -12.86
N MET A 48 24.56 -2.88 -11.70
CA MET A 48 23.25 -2.24 -11.60
C MET A 48 23.29 -0.81 -12.13
N THR A 49 22.58 -0.60 -13.23
CA THR A 49 22.41 0.70 -13.89
C THR A 49 20.93 1.02 -14.04
N ARG A 50 20.60 2.25 -14.43
CA ARG A 50 19.21 2.62 -14.77
C ARG A 50 18.59 1.72 -15.84
N ARG A 51 19.41 1.15 -16.73
CA ARG A 51 18.95 0.26 -17.79
C ARG A 51 18.67 -1.15 -17.27
N ASN A 52 19.50 -1.64 -16.35
CA ASN A 52 19.40 -3.00 -15.82
C ASN A 52 18.45 -3.12 -14.62
N ALA A 53 17.93 -1.99 -14.12
CA ALA A 53 16.91 -1.97 -13.06
C ALA A 53 15.59 -2.62 -13.49
N TRP A 54 15.30 -2.67 -14.79
CA TRP A 54 14.01 -3.04 -15.35
C TRP A 54 14.03 -4.44 -15.96
N PRO A 55 12.88 -5.13 -16.03
CA PRO A 55 12.77 -6.39 -16.74
C PRO A 55 13.09 -6.22 -18.23
N ALA A 56 13.68 -7.26 -18.82
CA ALA A 56 13.92 -7.35 -20.25
C ALA A 56 12.64 -7.69 -21.03
N GLU A 57 11.80 -8.52 -20.41
CA GLU A 57 10.53 -8.99 -20.95
C GLU A 57 9.47 -8.78 -19.87
N LEU A 58 8.32 -8.22 -20.28
CA LEU A 58 7.15 -8.06 -19.41
C LEU A 58 5.92 -8.45 -20.21
N ASP A 59 5.22 -9.48 -19.73
CA ASP A 59 3.99 -9.99 -20.32
C ASP A 59 2.84 -9.79 -19.33
N ALA A 60 1.81 -9.07 -19.76
CA ALA A 60 0.61 -8.81 -18.97
C ALA A 60 -0.67 -9.21 -19.74
N THR A 61 -0.55 -10.14 -20.69
CA THR A 61 -1.68 -10.67 -21.46
C THR A 61 -2.62 -11.51 -20.61
N GLU A 62 -2.06 -12.21 -19.61
CA GLU A 62 -2.84 -12.99 -18.66
C GLU A 62 -3.68 -12.08 -17.73
N PRO A 63 -4.99 -12.35 -17.56
CA PRO A 63 -5.85 -11.49 -16.74
C PRO A 63 -5.51 -11.48 -15.25
N THR A 64 -4.86 -12.53 -14.73
CA THR A 64 -4.79 -12.78 -13.28
C THR A 64 -3.41 -12.59 -12.65
N PHE A 65 -2.40 -12.32 -13.48
CA PHE A 65 -1.03 -11.99 -13.11
C PHE A 65 -0.29 -11.35 -14.29
N LEU A 66 0.86 -10.74 -14.02
CA LEU A 66 1.85 -10.38 -15.04
C LEU A 66 3.09 -11.28 -14.88
N GLN A 67 3.84 -11.48 -15.95
CA GLN A 67 5.14 -12.13 -15.93
C GLN A 67 6.24 -11.12 -16.22
N ALA A 68 7.32 -11.18 -15.46
CA ALA A 68 8.50 -10.35 -15.68
C ALA A 68 9.76 -11.21 -15.67
N LYS A 69 10.67 -10.92 -16.59
CA LYS A 69 11.96 -11.58 -16.68
C LYS A 69 13.06 -10.54 -16.81
N THR A 70 14.00 -10.55 -15.89
CA THR A 70 15.15 -9.66 -15.90
C THR A 70 16.30 -10.25 -16.71
N ARG A 71 17.23 -9.40 -17.14
CA ARG A 71 18.41 -9.82 -17.94
C ARG A 71 19.37 -10.71 -17.16
N GLU A 72 19.46 -10.49 -15.86
CA GLU A 72 20.42 -11.13 -14.96
C GLU A 72 19.81 -12.32 -14.23
N SER A 73 18.59 -12.72 -14.61
CA SER A 73 17.91 -13.86 -14.01
C SER A 73 18.72 -15.14 -14.15
N THR A 74 19.11 -15.72 -13.02
CA THR A 74 19.94 -16.93 -12.95
C THR A 74 19.24 -18.12 -13.62
N THR A 75 17.92 -18.23 -13.46
CA THR A 75 17.11 -19.35 -13.97
C THR A 75 16.61 -19.12 -15.39
N ARG A 76 16.71 -17.89 -15.91
CA ARG A 76 16.09 -17.42 -17.17
C ARG A 76 14.57 -17.60 -17.25
N ALA A 77 13.92 -18.04 -16.18
CA ALA A 77 12.48 -18.22 -16.10
C ALA A 77 11.83 -16.93 -15.56
N PRO A 78 10.69 -16.50 -16.12
CA PRO A 78 9.99 -15.34 -15.61
C PRO A 78 9.42 -15.60 -14.21
N TRP A 79 9.28 -14.53 -13.43
CA TRP A 79 8.46 -14.53 -12.22
C TRP A 79 7.04 -14.09 -12.55
N CYS A 80 6.06 -14.69 -11.87
CA CYS A 80 4.67 -14.29 -11.95
C CYS A 80 4.33 -13.35 -10.78
N HIS A 81 3.71 -12.21 -11.07
CA HIS A 81 3.31 -11.22 -10.07
C HIS A 81 1.84 -10.87 -10.16
N ALA A 82 1.17 -10.77 -9.01
CA ALA A 82 -0.17 -10.23 -8.91
C ALA A 82 -0.20 -9.10 -7.88
N THR A 83 -0.84 -8.00 -8.23
CA THR A 83 -0.97 -6.84 -7.35
C THR A 83 -2.43 -6.64 -6.95
N ALA A 84 -2.66 -6.44 -5.66
CA ALA A 84 -3.93 -6.03 -5.08
C ALA A 84 -3.83 -4.61 -4.53
N TRP A 85 -4.96 -3.92 -4.50
CA TRP A 85 -5.12 -2.68 -3.74
C TRP A 85 -5.88 -2.95 -2.44
N VAL A 86 -5.60 -2.16 -1.42
CA VAL A 86 -6.33 -2.18 -0.14
C VAL A 86 -7.63 -1.41 -0.35
N LYS A 87 -8.72 -2.15 -0.53
CA LYS A 87 -10.05 -1.62 -0.78
C LYS A 87 -10.67 -1.00 0.46
N GLU A 88 -10.51 -1.65 1.60
CA GLU A 88 -11.01 -1.18 2.88
C GLU A 88 -9.91 -1.36 3.92
N TRP A 89 -9.62 -0.25 4.62
CA TRP A 89 -8.77 -0.21 5.81
C TRP A 89 -9.59 -0.52 7.06
N PRO A 90 -8.97 -0.78 8.22
CA PRO A 90 -9.69 -1.08 9.45
C PRO A 90 -10.63 0.07 9.81
N MET A 91 -11.90 -0.27 9.99
CA MET A 91 -12.95 0.71 10.25
C MET A 91 -13.25 0.91 11.75
N THR A 92 -12.44 0.30 12.60
CA THR A 92 -12.46 0.36 14.06
C THR A 92 -11.05 0.62 14.56
N PRO A 93 -10.86 1.19 15.76
CA PRO A 93 -9.55 1.30 16.37
C PRO A 93 -8.84 -0.05 16.40
N VAL A 94 -7.59 -0.09 15.94
CA VAL A 94 -6.76 -1.29 15.91
C VAL A 94 -5.47 -1.03 16.67
N GLY A 95 -4.93 -2.08 17.30
CA GLY A 95 -3.65 -1.99 18.00
C GLY A 95 -2.49 -1.73 17.04
N VAL A 96 -1.37 -1.22 17.57
CA VAL A 96 -0.16 -0.87 16.79
C VAL A 96 0.39 -2.00 15.89
N ASN A 97 0.11 -3.26 16.24
CA ASN A 97 0.59 -4.45 15.53
C ASN A 97 -0.46 -5.09 14.61
N PHE A 98 -1.53 -4.39 14.24
CA PHE A 98 -2.62 -4.99 13.47
C PHE A 98 -2.20 -5.55 12.10
N LEU A 99 -1.11 -5.03 11.51
CA LEU A 99 -0.55 -5.53 10.25
C LEU A 99 0.37 -6.76 10.44
N ALA A 100 0.69 -7.17 11.67
CA ALA A 100 1.59 -8.30 11.92
C ALA A 100 1.18 -9.61 11.23
N PRO A 101 -0.12 -9.99 11.13
CA PRO A 101 -0.52 -11.17 10.38
C PRO A 101 -0.11 -11.12 8.90
N LEU A 102 -0.19 -9.94 8.29
CA LEU A 102 0.20 -9.72 6.90
C LEU A 102 1.71 -9.56 6.73
N LEU A 103 2.41 -8.89 7.65
CA LEU A 103 3.82 -8.54 7.49
C LEU A 103 4.77 -9.62 8.02
N VAL A 104 4.38 -10.34 9.08
CA VAL A 104 5.27 -11.28 9.80
C VAL A 104 4.78 -12.72 9.69
N HIS A 105 3.47 -12.98 9.82
CA HIS A 105 2.94 -14.35 9.95
C HIS A 105 2.57 -15.03 8.63
N THR A 106 3.19 -14.63 7.53
CA THR A 106 3.06 -15.29 6.23
C THR A 106 4.43 -15.72 5.72
N PRO A 107 5.03 -16.76 6.35
CA PRO A 107 6.26 -17.35 5.85
C PRO A 107 6.03 -17.90 4.44
N ASP A 108 7.11 -18.02 3.66
CA ASP A 108 7.12 -18.62 2.32
C ASP A 108 6.33 -17.90 1.23
N VAL A 109 5.83 -16.68 1.51
CA VAL A 109 5.20 -15.82 0.49
C VAL A 109 6.05 -14.59 0.26
N ILE A 110 6.59 -14.46 -0.97
CA ILE A 110 7.28 -13.26 -1.41
C ILE A 110 6.24 -12.18 -1.70
N ARG A 111 6.32 -11.09 -0.95
CA ARG A 111 5.39 -9.97 -1.06
C ARG A 111 6.09 -8.64 -0.86
N THR A 112 5.55 -7.62 -1.53
CA THR A 112 5.85 -6.22 -1.26
C THR A 112 4.58 -5.53 -0.82
N VAL A 113 4.62 -4.84 0.31
CA VAL A 113 3.52 -3.99 0.79
C VAL A 113 3.97 -2.54 0.69
N ALA A 114 3.21 -1.73 -0.04
CA ALA A 114 3.45 -0.30 -0.17
C ALA A 114 2.24 0.47 0.37
N VAL A 115 2.51 1.47 1.21
CA VAL A 115 1.50 2.38 1.75
C VAL A 115 1.94 3.80 1.43
N THR A 116 1.10 4.51 0.69
CA THR A 116 1.31 5.93 0.41
C THR A 116 0.37 6.73 1.31
N MET A 117 0.95 7.66 2.05
CA MET A 117 0.23 8.55 2.95
C MET A 117 0.27 9.96 2.36
N ASP A 118 -0.89 10.52 2.03
CA ASP A 118 -1.02 11.95 1.73
C ASP A 118 -1.45 12.66 3.02
N LEU A 119 -0.51 13.43 3.58
CA LEU A 119 -0.70 14.16 4.83
C LEU A 119 -1.43 15.47 4.53
N GLU A 120 -2.54 15.69 5.21
CA GLU A 120 -3.35 16.89 5.11
C GLU A 120 -3.13 17.78 6.34
N PRO A 121 -2.99 19.11 6.17
CA PRO A 121 -2.97 20.02 7.30
C PRO A 121 -4.20 19.85 8.18
N THR A 122 -4.01 19.84 9.50
CA THR A 122 -5.07 19.56 10.47
C THR A 122 -6.27 20.50 10.31
N GLU A 123 -6.05 21.79 10.01
CA GLU A 123 -7.12 22.77 9.79
C GLU A 123 -8.04 22.38 8.63
N VAL A 124 -7.45 21.97 7.50
CA VAL A 124 -8.20 21.53 6.30
C VAL A 124 -8.95 20.23 6.59
N ALA A 125 -8.33 19.30 7.31
CA ALA A 125 -8.95 18.05 7.71
C ALA A 125 -10.17 18.28 8.64
N ILE A 126 -10.08 19.23 9.58
CA ILE A 126 -11.18 19.61 10.47
C ILE A 126 -12.33 20.24 9.67
N GLU A 127 -12.04 21.18 8.77
CA GLU A 127 -13.07 21.84 7.95
C GLU A 127 -13.84 20.83 7.09
N ARG A 128 -13.12 19.89 6.45
CA ARG A 128 -13.73 18.81 5.68
C ARG A 128 -14.59 17.92 6.57
N MET A 129 -14.09 17.51 7.73
CA MET A 129 -14.84 16.71 8.69
C MET A 129 -16.13 17.41 9.14
N LEU A 130 -16.10 18.72 9.42
CA LEU A 130 -17.27 19.49 9.84
C LEU A 130 -18.32 19.56 8.72
N THR A 131 -17.87 19.69 7.48
CA THR A 131 -18.72 19.66 6.29
C THR A 131 -19.37 18.28 6.11
N GLU A 132 -18.59 17.20 6.22
CA GLU A 132 -19.07 15.81 6.17
C GLU A 132 -20.10 15.54 7.28
N LYS A 133 -19.82 15.95 8.51
CA LYS A 133 -20.73 15.79 9.66
C LYS A 133 -22.04 16.54 9.46
N THR A 134 -22.00 17.74 8.88
CA THR A 134 -23.21 18.52 8.58
C THR A 134 -24.07 17.83 7.53
N ASN A 135 -23.45 17.30 6.47
CA ASN A 135 -24.13 16.55 5.42
C ASN A 135 -24.77 15.25 5.96
N ASP A 136 -24.04 14.53 6.80
CA ASP A 136 -24.50 13.30 7.44
C ASP A 136 -25.70 13.54 8.37
N VAL A 137 -25.65 14.58 9.21
CA VAL A 137 -26.79 15.00 10.06
C VAL A 137 -28.00 15.41 9.21
N ALA A 138 -27.78 16.11 8.09
CA ALA A 138 -28.85 16.50 7.19
C ALA A 138 -29.46 15.29 6.46
N GLU A 139 -28.67 14.28 6.12
CA GLU A 139 -29.13 13.02 5.52
C GLU A 139 -29.90 12.15 6.52
N ALA A 140 -29.39 12.00 7.75
CA ALA A 140 -30.08 11.33 8.84
C ALA A 140 -31.44 11.98 9.15
N SER A 141 -31.50 13.32 9.17
CA SER A 141 -32.75 14.07 9.36
C SER A 141 -33.76 13.83 8.22
N ARG A 142 -33.29 13.77 6.97
CA ARG A 142 -34.13 13.41 5.81
C ARG A 142 -34.63 11.97 5.89
N ALA A 143 -33.78 11.02 6.26
CA ALA A 143 -34.14 9.62 6.40
C ALA A 143 -35.18 9.39 7.51
N ALA A 144 -35.03 10.08 8.65
CA ALA A 144 -36.00 10.04 9.75
C ALA A 144 -37.38 10.56 9.33
N LYS A 145 -37.44 11.66 8.57
CA LYS A 145 -38.70 12.18 8.00
C LYS A 145 -39.38 11.21 7.03
N MET A 146 -38.63 10.34 6.38
CA MET A 146 -39.14 9.32 5.46
C MET A 146 -39.47 7.99 6.13
N ASN A 147 -39.42 7.89 7.47
CA ASN A 147 -39.67 6.66 8.23
C ASN A 147 -38.84 5.46 7.73
N ARG A 148 -37.63 5.73 7.23
CA ARG A 148 -36.75 4.70 6.67
C ARG A 148 -36.03 3.99 7.82
N THR A 149 -35.99 2.66 7.77
CA THR A 149 -35.24 1.86 8.75
C THR A 149 -33.77 2.26 8.70
N VAL A 150 -33.20 2.60 9.86
CA VAL A 150 -31.79 2.97 9.99
C VAL A 150 -30.92 1.73 9.77
N ASP A 151 -29.99 1.81 8.82
CA ASP A 151 -29.05 0.73 8.56
C ASP A 151 -27.96 0.73 9.65
N PRO A 152 -27.64 -0.42 10.26
CA PRO A 152 -26.50 -0.53 11.19
C PRO A 152 -25.18 -0.01 10.62
N ARG A 153 -25.00 -0.01 9.29
CA ARG A 153 -23.82 0.54 8.60
C ARG A 153 -23.78 2.07 8.68
N ASP A 154 -24.93 2.73 8.68
CA ASP A 154 -25.03 4.20 8.75
C ASP A 154 -24.70 4.67 10.17
N ILE A 155 -25.18 3.95 11.20
CA ILE A 155 -24.80 4.20 12.60
C ILE A 155 -23.28 4.05 12.80
N ALA A 156 -22.71 3.00 12.21
CA ALA A 156 -21.26 2.80 12.28
C ALA A 156 -20.47 3.88 11.52
N ALA A 157 -21.01 4.43 10.42
CA ALA A 157 -20.39 5.54 9.71
C ALA A 157 -20.43 6.84 10.53
N HIS A 158 -21.56 7.14 11.17
CA HIS A 158 -21.74 8.30 12.04
C HIS A 158 -20.73 8.30 13.20
N ASN A 159 -20.67 7.19 13.94
CA ASN A 159 -19.75 7.05 15.09
C ASN A 159 -18.27 7.21 14.68
N ARG A 160 -17.90 6.92 13.42
CA ARG A 160 -16.54 7.13 12.92
C ARG A 160 -16.24 8.58 12.62
N LEU A 161 -17.20 9.32 12.08
CA LEU A 161 -17.03 10.77 11.87
C LEU A 161 -16.79 11.46 13.20
N ASP A 162 -17.48 11.02 14.26
CA ASP A 162 -17.26 11.51 15.62
C ASP A 162 -15.87 11.15 16.14
N GLN A 163 -15.46 9.87 16.07
CA GLN A 163 -14.12 9.46 16.51
C GLN A 163 -13.01 10.19 15.75
N ARG A 164 -13.16 10.35 14.42
CA ARG A 164 -12.20 11.10 13.60
C ARG A 164 -12.13 12.56 14.02
N GLY A 165 -13.25 13.15 14.42
CA GLY A 165 -13.30 14.50 14.97
C GLY A 165 -12.55 14.63 16.29
N GLU A 166 -12.70 13.66 17.19
CA GLU A 166 -11.95 13.60 18.45
C GLU A 166 -10.44 13.44 18.21
N ASP A 167 -10.05 12.55 17.29
CA ASP A 167 -8.65 12.31 16.96
C ASP A 167 -8.01 13.58 16.38
N LEU A 168 -8.67 14.25 15.43
CA LEU A 168 -8.20 15.53 14.87
C LEU A 168 -8.13 16.63 15.94
N ALA A 169 -9.12 16.70 16.85
CA ALA A 169 -9.13 17.67 17.94
C ALA A 169 -8.04 17.41 18.99
N SER A 170 -7.62 16.16 19.16
CA SER A 170 -6.50 15.77 20.03
C SER A 170 -5.12 15.98 19.39
N GLY A 171 -5.08 16.50 18.17
CA GLY A 171 -3.84 16.88 17.47
C GLY A 171 -3.36 15.88 16.43
N ALA A 172 -4.16 14.86 16.07
CA ALA A 172 -3.84 13.98 14.95
C ALA A 172 -3.87 14.76 13.61
N ALA A 173 -2.96 14.42 12.70
CA ALA A 173 -3.00 14.94 11.33
C ALA A 173 -4.05 14.19 10.51
N GLY A 174 -4.68 14.88 9.55
CA GLY A 174 -5.48 14.20 8.53
C GLY A 174 -4.58 13.38 7.62
N VAL A 175 -4.90 12.10 7.39
CA VAL A 175 -4.12 11.24 6.49
C VAL A 175 -5.05 10.53 5.52
N ASN A 176 -4.76 10.65 4.23
CA ASN A 176 -5.35 9.80 3.20
C ASN A 176 -4.37 8.66 2.89
N LEU A 177 -4.84 7.42 2.99
CA LEU A 177 -4.03 6.22 2.83
C LEU A 177 -4.43 5.45 1.58
N VAL A 178 -3.44 5.08 0.78
CA VAL A 178 -3.59 4.09 -0.29
C VAL A 178 -2.57 2.99 -0.09
N GLY A 179 -3.02 1.74 -0.16
CA GLY A 179 -2.18 0.56 0.02
C GLY A 179 -2.19 -0.34 -1.20
N TYR A 180 -1.03 -0.85 -1.57
CA TYR A 180 -0.87 -1.89 -2.60
C TYR A 180 -0.05 -3.05 -2.06
N ILE A 181 -0.38 -4.25 -2.52
CA ILE A 181 0.33 -5.47 -2.16
C ILE A 181 0.62 -6.25 -3.44
N THR A 182 1.90 -6.43 -3.76
CA THR A 182 2.34 -7.30 -4.84
C THR A 182 2.79 -8.62 -4.25
N VAL A 183 2.32 -9.74 -4.82
CA VAL A 183 2.74 -11.10 -4.50
C VAL A 183 3.48 -11.67 -5.69
N SER A 184 4.59 -12.34 -5.45
CA SER A 184 5.46 -12.91 -6.48
C SER A 184 5.63 -14.40 -6.26
N ALA A 185 5.52 -15.20 -7.31
CA ALA A 185 5.79 -16.64 -7.27
C ALA A 185 6.36 -17.15 -8.60
N ARG A 186 6.96 -18.35 -8.58
CA ARG A 186 7.59 -18.94 -9.76
C ARG A 186 6.60 -19.48 -10.79
N THR A 187 5.40 -19.84 -10.35
CA THR A 187 4.39 -20.43 -11.23
C THR A 187 3.03 -19.81 -10.98
N PRO A 188 2.11 -19.83 -11.96
CA PRO A 188 0.73 -19.37 -11.77
C PRO A 188 0.00 -20.10 -10.63
N GLU A 189 0.25 -21.40 -10.43
CA GLU A 189 -0.40 -22.21 -9.40
C GLU A 189 0.08 -21.81 -8.00
N SER A 190 1.39 -21.62 -7.84
CA SER A 190 1.96 -21.11 -6.58
C SER A 190 1.48 -19.71 -6.30
N LEU A 191 1.44 -18.83 -7.31
CA LEU A 191 0.89 -17.49 -7.18
C LEU A 191 -0.58 -17.51 -6.74
N ALA A 192 -1.42 -18.36 -7.33
CA ALA A 192 -2.83 -18.47 -6.97
C ALA A 192 -3.03 -18.95 -5.51
N ARG A 193 -2.16 -19.85 -5.02
CA ARG A 193 -2.14 -20.23 -3.59
C ARG A 193 -1.72 -19.04 -2.72
N ASP A 194 -0.64 -18.36 -3.08
CA ASP A 194 -0.08 -17.26 -2.28
C ASP A 194 -1.04 -16.04 -2.24
N LYS A 195 -1.75 -15.75 -3.35
CA LYS A 195 -2.87 -14.79 -3.40
C LYS A 195 -3.93 -15.12 -2.34
N ARG A 196 -4.30 -16.39 -2.17
CA ARG A 196 -5.28 -16.81 -1.14
C ARG A 196 -4.72 -16.63 0.28
N THR A 197 -3.46 -17.00 0.51
CA THR A 197 -2.76 -16.82 1.79
C THR A 197 -2.72 -15.34 2.20
N ILE A 198 -2.38 -14.45 1.26
CA ILE A 198 -2.32 -13.01 1.50
C ILE A 198 -3.70 -12.41 1.76
N ARG A 199 -4.73 -12.83 1.00
CA ARG A 199 -6.10 -12.40 1.28
C ARG A 199 -6.56 -12.81 2.68
N ALA A 200 -6.29 -14.05 3.10
CA ALA A 200 -6.66 -14.51 4.44
C ALA A 200 -5.94 -13.73 5.54
N SER A 201 -4.66 -13.42 5.35
CA SER A 201 -3.83 -12.70 6.32
C SER A 201 -4.18 -11.21 6.40
N ALA A 202 -4.55 -10.62 5.27
CA ALA A 202 -5.12 -9.27 5.23
C ALA A 202 -6.45 -9.20 6.00
N GLY A 203 -7.32 -10.21 5.87
CA GLY A 203 -8.55 -10.29 6.66
C GLY A 203 -8.30 -10.32 8.18
N LYS A 204 -7.27 -11.06 8.63
CA LYS A 204 -6.82 -11.03 10.04
C LYS A 204 -6.26 -9.68 10.48
N SER A 205 -5.84 -8.86 9.53
CA SER A 205 -5.37 -7.48 9.72
C SER A 205 -6.49 -6.45 9.50
N TYR A 206 -7.74 -6.88 9.42
CA TYR A 206 -8.92 -6.04 9.16
C TYR A 206 -8.86 -5.28 7.82
N LEU A 207 -8.10 -5.81 6.86
CA LEU A 207 -7.97 -5.26 5.51
C LEU A 207 -8.80 -6.07 4.53
N LYS A 208 -9.45 -5.37 3.59
CA LYS A 208 -10.07 -5.98 2.42
C LYS A 208 -9.22 -5.73 1.19
N LEU A 209 -8.80 -6.80 0.53
CA LEU A 209 -8.00 -6.73 -0.69
C LEU A 209 -8.81 -7.06 -1.93
N GLU A 210 -8.61 -6.25 -2.97
CA GLU A 210 -9.14 -6.50 -4.30
C GLU A 210 -7.97 -6.60 -5.30
N TRP A 211 -7.93 -7.71 -6.06
CA TRP A 211 -6.88 -7.95 -7.05
C TRP A 211 -7.13 -7.06 -8.26
N CYS A 212 -6.09 -6.41 -8.75
CA CYS A 212 -6.14 -5.58 -9.95
C CYS A 212 -6.05 -6.43 -11.22
N ASP A 213 -6.93 -7.43 -11.34
CA ASP A 213 -6.96 -8.33 -12.49
C ASP A 213 -7.11 -7.50 -13.79
N ARG A 214 -6.38 -7.88 -14.85
CA ARG A 214 -6.16 -7.18 -16.14
C ARG A 214 -5.33 -5.89 -16.05
N GLU A 215 -5.10 -5.35 -14.87
CA GLU A 215 -4.39 -4.08 -14.66
C GLU A 215 -3.11 -4.26 -13.81
N HIS A 216 -2.63 -5.50 -13.65
CA HIS A 216 -1.49 -5.79 -12.78
C HIS A 216 -0.22 -5.02 -13.17
N HIS A 217 0.05 -4.84 -14.46
CA HIS A 217 1.20 -4.09 -14.96
C HIS A 217 1.19 -2.61 -14.51
N ARG A 218 0.01 -1.98 -14.42
CA ARG A 218 -0.13 -0.61 -13.88
C ARG A 218 -0.12 -0.61 -12.36
N ALA A 219 -0.81 -1.56 -11.75
CA ALA A 219 -0.90 -1.66 -10.30
C ALA A 219 0.47 -1.94 -9.66
N PHE A 220 1.29 -2.80 -10.26
CA PHE A 220 2.65 -3.15 -9.80
C PHE A 220 3.54 -1.92 -9.62
N VAL A 221 3.43 -0.91 -10.49
CA VAL A 221 4.25 0.30 -10.37
C VAL A 221 4.01 1.03 -9.04
N ASN A 222 2.83 0.89 -8.43
CA ASN A 222 2.51 1.50 -7.14
C ASN A 222 3.18 0.82 -5.95
N THR A 223 3.80 -0.37 -6.13
CA THR A 223 4.63 -0.98 -5.10
C THR A 223 6.11 -0.63 -5.25
N LEU A 224 6.54 -0.06 -6.39
CA LEU A 224 7.90 0.41 -6.60
C LEU A 224 8.23 1.64 -5.74
N PRO A 225 9.50 1.82 -5.32
CA PRO A 225 9.92 2.84 -4.35
C PRO A 225 10.08 4.24 -4.99
N PHE A 226 9.14 4.66 -5.84
CA PHE A 226 9.18 5.96 -6.52
C PHE A 226 8.43 7.07 -5.78
N ALA A 227 7.63 6.72 -4.77
CA ALA A 227 6.90 7.66 -3.94
C ALA A 227 6.17 8.76 -4.76
N THR A 228 5.47 8.36 -5.83
CA THR A 228 4.81 9.30 -6.77
C THR A 228 3.59 10.02 -6.19
N GLY A 229 3.28 9.79 -4.91
CA GLY A 229 2.12 10.35 -4.22
C GLY A 229 0.79 9.73 -4.66
N ILE A 230 -0.30 10.30 -4.15
CA ILE A 230 -1.67 9.96 -4.54
C ILE A 230 -2.11 11.00 -5.59
N ARG A 231 -2.64 10.53 -6.71
CA ARG A 231 -3.17 11.43 -7.75
C ARG A 231 -4.45 12.11 -7.22
N ARG A 232 -4.45 13.44 -7.18
CA ARG A 232 -5.61 14.28 -6.86
C ARG A 232 -6.57 14.39 -8.05
#